data_AF-A0A859FC25-F1
#
_entry.id   AF-A0A859FC25-F1
#
_cell.length_a   1.000
_cell.length_b   1.000
_cell.length_c   1.000
_cell.angle_alpha   90.00
_cell.angle_beta   90.00
_cell.angle_gamma   90.00
#
_symmetry.space_group_name_H-M   'P 1'
#
loop_
_entity.id
_entity.type
_entity.pdbx_description
1 polymer ?
#
loop_
_entity_poly.entity_id
_entity_poly.type
_entity_poly.pdbx_seq_one_letter_code
_entity_poly.pdbx_strand_id
1 'polypeptide(L)'
;MTVLPPSFLGKKVFLDGEKTKYYTLKYEEPAGKASMHALLFDHEVPVIFATLDHSGKFLDSFYLSNKSTKASEEVLHRYKHMADRKKQHRMTQEDIKDSLRSKEAAKMKNENITKLLKDEHLEDIKHLWSSRLLTLQKSDGTASDSLIMTTLQEAIDEANPMKSFHFLVKHRQDSLIIDLASKINENVKLLDGVYDYYYYHQKGAIVENFVVRAGQVADLTNSELIENLLLMAKNLEDQYSRPVLRPVLSRLLKRVKTETDETVKEWLNNVITNSRLRHSVLMELKRPKTSV
;
A
#
# COMPACT_ATOMS: atom_id res chain seq x y z
N MET A 1 4.89 -18.57 10.99
CA MET A 1 3.99 -17.65 10.27
C MET A 1 4.85 -16.58 9.62
N THR A 2 4.75 -16.39 8.30
CA THR A 2 5.49 -15.33 7.61
C THR A 2 4.85 -13.98 7.97
N VAL A 3 5.59 -13.13 8.68
CA VAL A 3 5.12 -11.78 9.03
C VAL A 3 5.38 -10.87 7.83
N LEU A 4 4.44 -9.98 7.51
CA LEU A 4 4.64 -8.97 6.47
C LEU A 4 5.88 -8.12 6.84
N PRO A 5 6.81 -7.85 5.90
CA PRO A 5 7.98 -7.02 6.14
C PRO A 5 7.60 -5.70 6.82
N PRO A 6 8.18 -5.39 7.99
CA PRO A 6 7.84 -4.17 8.71
C PRO A 6 8.32 -2.93 7.95
N SER A 7 7.65 -1.80 8.19
CA SER A 7 8.22 -0.48 7.96
C SER A 7 8.63 0.11 9.30
N PHE A 8 9.84 0.63 9.42
CA PHE A 8 10.34 1.28 10.62
C PHE A 8 10.21 2.80 10.56
N LEU A 9 9.74 3.36 9.44
CA LEU A 9 9.46 4.78 9.30
C LEU A 9 8.54 5.28 10.42
N GLY A 10 8.98 6.32 11.12
CA GLY A 10 8.29 6.96 12.24
C GLY A 10 8.58 6.34 13.61
N LYS A 11 9.29 5.20 13.66
CA LYS A 11 9.65 4.59 14.95
C LYS A 11 10.72 5.41 15.68
N LYS A 12 10.50 5.57 16.98
CA LYS A 12 11.43 6.20 17.92
C LYS A 12 12.41 5.16 18.44
N VAL A 13 13.69 5.47 18.38
CA VAL A 13 14.80 4.66 18.89
C VAL A 13 15.41 5.41 20.07
N PHE A 14 15.31 4.81 21.25
CA PHE A 14 15.86 5.36 22.48
C PHE A 14 17.25 4.75 22.71
N LEU A 15 18.25 5.60 22.96
CA LEU A 15 19.61 5.13 23.27
C LEU A 15 19.86 5.00 24.76
N ASP A 16 19.01 5.62 25.57
CA ASP A 16 19.07 5.61 27.02
C ASP A 16 18.02 4.66 27.60
N GLY A 17 18.38 3.96 28.68
CA GLY A 17 17.43 3.12 29.42
C GLY A 17 16.26 3.91 30.01
N GLU A 18 16.47 5.21 30.23
CA GLU A 18 15.49 6.15 30.78
C GLU A 18 14.50 6.69 29.72
N LYS A 19 14.71 6.41 28.43
CA LYS A 19 13.85 6.82 27.31
C LYS A 19 13.62 8.33 27.19
N THR A 20 14.59 9.15 27.59
CA THR A 20 14.47 10.62 27.55
C THR A 20 14.91 11.19 26.21
N LYS A 21 15.91 10.57 25.56
CA LYS A 21 16.39 10.97 24.24
C LYS A 21 16.06 9.91 23.19
N TYR A 22 15.41 10.33 22.12
CA TYR A 22 15.09 9.45 21.00
C TYR A 22 15.53 10.03 19.67
N TYR A 23 15.78 9.13 18.73
CA TYR A 23 15.96 9.43 17.32
C TYR A 23 14.80 8.81 16.53
N THR A 24 14.34 9.48 15.49
CA THR A 24 13.25 8.97 14.67
C THR A 24 13.78 8.45 13.35
N LEU A 25 13.40 7.24 12.97
CA LEU A 25 13.73 6.70 11.65
C LEU A 25 12.83 7.37 10.60
N LYS A 26 13.42 8.19 9.71
CA LYS A 26 12.69 8.90 8.65
C LYS A 26 13.07 8.47 7.23
N TYR A 27 14.06 7.60 7.10
CA TYR A 27 14.48 7.04 5.82
C TYR A 27 14.86 5.57 6.01
N GLU A 28 14.32 4.71 5.16
CA GLU A 28 14.76 3.33 4.98
C GLU A 28 14.79 2.97 3.49
N GLU A 29 15.75 2.13 3.10
CA GLU A 29 15.82 1.51 1.79
C GLU A 29 16.39 0.08 1.88
N PRO A 30 15.98 -0.83 0.96
CA PRO A 30 16.53 -2.18 0.92
C PRO A 30 18.05 -2.18 0.71
N ALA A 31 18.76 -2.97 1.51
CA ALA A 31 20.19 -3.19 1.41
C ALA A 31 20.42 -4.70 1.29
N GLY A 32 20.31 -5.23 0.07
CA GLY A 32 20.38 -6.67 -0.18
C GLY A 32 19.11 -7.44 0.22
N LYS A 33 19.23 -8.77 0.37
CA LYS A 33 18.07 -9.66 0.58
C LYS A 33 17.52 -9.63 2.01
N ALA A 34 18.37 -9.41 3.02
CA ALA A 34 18.04 -9.63 4.42
C ALA A 34 18.18 -8.38 5.32
N SER A 35 18.51 -7.23 4.73
CA SER A 35 18.84 -6.01 5.47
C SER A 35 18.33 -4.77 4.77
N MET A 36 18.30 -3.67 5.52
CA MET A 36 17.95 -2.33 5.04
C MET A 36 18.91 -1.30 5.61
N HIS A 37 19.17 -0.26 4.83
CA HIS A 37 19.85 0.93 5.32
C HIS A 37 18.82 1.91 5.82
N ALA A 38 19.11 2.54 6.96
CA ALA A 38 18.23 3.49 7.61
C ALA A 38 19.00 4.75 8.04
N LEU A 39 18.32 5.89 8.01
CA LEU A 39 18.78 7.12 8.65
C LEU A 39 17.85 7.46 9.81
N LEU A 40 18.46 7.65 10.98
CA LEU A 40 17.78 8.12 12.18
C LEU A 40 18.11 9.60 12.37
N PHE A 41 17.09 10.34 12.80
CA PHE A 41 17.10 11.79 12.84
C PHE A 41 16.97 12.29 14.27
N ASP A 42 17.76 13.30 14.60
CA ASP A 42 17.51 14.21 15.71
C ASP A 42 16.75 15.41 15.13
N HIS A 43 15.48 15.54 15.49
CA HIS A 43 14.53 16.42 14.81
C HIS A 43 14.53 16.23 13.27
N GLU A 44 15.01 17.20 12.50
CA GLU A 44 15.07 17.18 11.02
C GLU A 44 16.47 16.91 10.47
N VAL A 45 17.46 16.63 11.33
CA VAL A 45 18.84 16.39 10.92
C VAL A 45 19.16 14.89 10.98
N PRO A 46 19.65 14.27 9.89
CA PRO A 46 20.11 12.89 9.95
C PRO A 46 21.39 12.83 10.78
N VAL A 47 21.41 11.98 11.81
CA VAL A 47 22.54 11.91 12.76
C VAL A 47 23.15 10.53 12.88
N ILE A 48 22.36 9.47 12.64
CA ILE A 48 22.84 8.08 12.73
C ILE A 48 22.50 7.37 11.43
N PHE A 49 23.51 6.71 10.86
CA PHE A 49 23.31 5.68 9.85
C PHE A 49 23.23 4.32 10.54
N ALA A 50 22.31 3.48 10.10
CA ALA A 50 22.16 2.13 10.57
C ALA A 50 21.92 1.15 9.43
N THR A 51 22.41 -0.08 9.62
CA THR A 51 21.95 -1.24 8.86
C THR A 51 21.11 -2.09 9.79
N LEU A 52 19.86 -2.32 9.41
CA LEU A 52 18.91 -3.14 10.17
C LEU A 52 18.66 -4.46 9.45
N ASP A 53 18.36 -5.51 10.19
CA ASP A 53 17.74 -6.70 9.61
C ASP A 53 16.23 -6.51 9.41
N HIS A 54 15.56 -7.50 8.81
CA HIS A 54 14.10 -7.48 8.61
C HIS A 54 13.27 -7.48 9.89
N SER A 55 13.87 -7.82 11.04
CA SER A 55 13.21 -7.72 12.34
C SER A 55 13.34 -6.33 12.98
N GLY A 56 14.23 -5.49 12.44
CA GLY A 56 14.55 -4.16 12.96
C GLY A 56 15.71 -4.16 13.94
N LYS A 57 16.43 -5.28 14.07
CA LYS A 57 17.63 -5.36 14.89
C LYS A 57 18.76 -4.63 14.18
N PHE A 58 19.49 -3.81 14.92
CA PHE A 58 20.69 -3.14 14.44
C PHE A 58 21.78 -4.19 14.18
N LEU A 59 22.23 -4.27 12.93
CA LEU A 59 23.39 -5.05 12.50
C LEU A 59 24.67 -4.22 12.61
N ASP A 60 24.59 -2.95 12.22
CA ASP A 60 25.62 -1.93 12.41
C ASP A 60 24.96 -0.57 12.58
N SER A 61 25.56 0.33 13.35
CA SER A 61 25.13 1.72 13.46
C SER A 61 26.23 2.61 13.97
N PHE A 62 26.30 3.83 13.44
CA PHE A 62 27.23 4.83 13.90
C PHE A 62 26.70 6.25 13.68
N TYR A 63 27.20 7.19 14.49
CA TYR A 63 26.96 8.61 14.29
C TYR A 63 27.69 9.08 13.03
N LEU A 64 26.96 9.81 12.19
CA LEU A 64 27.46 10.39 10.94
C LEU A 64 28.56 11.45 11.18
N SER A 65 28.64 12.01 12.39
CA SER A 65 29.72 12.91 12.81
C SER A 65 31.05 12.20 13.05
N ASN A 66 31.02 10.90 13.37
CA ASN A 66 32.19 10.16 13.86
C ASN A 66 32.80 9.26 12.78
N LYS A 67 31.98 8.78 11.84
CA LYS A 67 32.37 7.82 10.81
C LYS A 67 31.56 8.04 9.54
N SER A 68 32.18 7.82 8.39
CA SER A 68 31.50 7.62 7.12
C SER A 68 31.92 6.29 6.49
N THR A 69 31.01 5.71 5.75
CA THR A 69 31.24 4.58 4.84
C THR A 69 30.63 4.91 3.48
N LYS A 70 31.09 4.24 2.43
CA LYS A 70 30.51 4.39 1.08
C LYS A 70 28.99 4.22 1.08
N ALA A 71 28.47 3.22 1.79
CA ALA A 71 27.04 2.99 1.91
C ALA A 71 26.31 4.17 2.58
N SER A 72 26.86 4.71 3.68
CA SER A 72 26.26 5.86 4.37
C SER A 72 26.28 7.14 3.52
N GLU A 73 27.34 7.35 2.73
CA GLU A 73 27.47 8.51 1.84
C GLU A 73 26.48 8.44 0.68
N GLU A 74 26.32 7.26 0.07
CA GLU A 74 25.34 7.02 -0.98
C GLU A 74 23.91 7.21 -0.47
N VAL A 75 23.60 6.68 0.72
CA VAL A 75 22.29 6.83 1.37
C VAL A 75 22.00 8.30 1.69
N LEU A 76 22.99 9.02 2.24
CA LEU A 76 22.86 10.45 2.49
C LEU A 76 22.67 11.26 1.21
N HIS A 77 23.36 10.89 0.13
CA HIS A 77 23.20 11.54 -1.17
C HIS A 77 21.80 11.33 -1.73
N ARG A 78 21.29 10.08 -1.70
CA ARG A 78 19.91 9.75 -2.10
C ARG A 78 18.88 10.51 -1.26
N TYR A 79 19.07 10.54 0.05
CA TYR A 79 18.21 11.30 0.96
C TYR A 79 18.23 12.81 0.66
N LYS A 80 19.41 13.41 0.44
CA LYS A 80 19.54 14.84 0.11
C LYS A 80 18.82 15.18 -1.19
N HIS A 81 19.00 14.36 -2.23
CA HIS A 81 18.28 14.53 -3.49
C HIS A 81 16.76 14.50 -3.30
N MET A 82 16.25 13.52 -2.55
CA MET A 82 14.83 13.45 -2.18
C MET A 82 14.38 14.70 -1.41
N ALA A 83 15.13 15.11 -0.39
CA ALA A 83 14.80 16.27 0.45
C ALA A 83 14.77 17.57 -0.37
N ASP A 84 15.68 17.74 -1.33
CA ASP A 84 15.74 18.91 -2.20
C ASP A 84 14.56 18.97 -3.17
N ARG A 85 14.10 17.82 -3.69
CA ARG A 85 12.86 17.74 -4.48
C ARG A 85 11.64 18.12 -3.63
N LYS A 86 11.55 17.61 -2.40
CA LYS A 86 10.46 17.95 -1.46
C LYS A 86 10.42 19.43 -1.08
N LYS A 87 11.56 20.14 -1.09
CA LYS A 87 11.60 21.61 -0.88
C LYS A 87 10.85 22.41 -1.94
N GLN A 88 10.51 21.82 -3.09
CA GLN A 88 9.66 22.47 -4.10
C GLN A 88 8.20 22.58 -3.63
N HIS A 89 7.80 21.77 -2.64
CA HIS A 89 6.46 21.67 -2.08
C HIS A 89 6.46 22.31 -0.69
N ARG A 90 6.75 23.63 -0.64
CA ARG A 90 7.00 24.33 0.63
C ARG A 90 5.71 24.42 1.46
N MET A 91 5.66 23.61 2.51
CA MET A 91 4.68 23.69 3.60
C MET A 91 5.38 24.15 4.87
N THR A 92 4.75 25.05 5.62
CA THR A 92 5.28 25.48 6.91
C THR A 92 5.12 24.38 7.96
N GLN A 93 5.83 24.48 9.08
CA GLN A 93 5.61 23.54 10.19
C GLN A 93 4.19 23.63 10.77
N GLU A 94 3.57 24.81 10.72
CA GLU A 94 2.18 24.99 11.16
C GLU A 94 1.22 24.26 10.21
N ASP A 95 1.41 24.41 8.89
CA ASP A 95 0.62 23.70 7.88
C ASP A 95 0.69 22.18 8.08
N ILE A 96 1.91 21.66 8.26
CA ILE A 96 2.15 20.23 8.45
C ILE A 96 1.48 19.70 9.73
N LYS A 97 1.54 20.45 10.83
CA LYS A 97 0.88 20.08 12.10
C LYS A 97 -0.64 20.14 12.00
N ASP A 98 -1.18 21.15 11.33
CA ASP A 98 -2.62 21.29 11.12
C ASP A 98 -3.16 20.16 10.23
N SER A 99 -2.35 19.71 9.26
CA SER A 99 -2.69 18.61 8.34
C SER A 99 -2.83 17.23 9.00
N LEU A 100 -2.41 17.08 10.26
CA LEU A 100 -2.64 15.86 11.06
C LEU A 100 -4.07 15.74 11.58
N ARG A 101 -4.90 16.77 11.38
CA ARG A 101 -6.31 16.82 11.78
C ARG A 101 -7.21 16.50 10.60
N SER A 102 -8.45 16.11 10.88
CA SER A 102 -9.48 15.96 9.84
C SER A 102 -9.77 17.31 9.18
N LYS A 103 -10.41 17.28 8.01
CA LYS A 103 -10.73 18.50 7.23
C LYS A 103 -11.57 19.49 8.01
N GLU A 104 -12.47 19.02 8.87
CA GLU A 104 -13.37 19.83 9.69
C GLU A 104 -12.65 20.47 10.89
N ALA A 105 -11.61 19.81 11.39
CA ALA A 105 -10.85 20.25 12.56
C ALA A 105 -9.57 21.02 12.20
N ALA A 106 -9.12 20.93 10.95
CA ALA A 106 -7.99 21.67 10.42
C ALA A 106 -8.37 23.14 10.20
N LYS A 107 -7.47 24.05 10.57
CA LYS A 107 -7.66 25.49 10.35
C LYS A 107 -7.47 25.87 8.88
N MET A 108 -6.67 25.12 8.13
CA MET A 108 -6.40 25.30 6.70
C MET A 108 -6.06 26.76 6.32
N LYS A 109 -5.21 27.42 7.13
CA LYS A 109 -4.80 28.81 6.89
C LYS A 109 -4.15 29.00 5.51
N ASN A 110 -3.46 27.97 5.02
CA ASN A 110 -2.92 27.92 3.67
C ASN A 110 -3.96 27.29 2.74
N GLU A 111 -4.57 28.11 1.89
CA GLU A 111 -5.62 27.68 0.94
C GLU A 111 -5.15 26.58 -0.03
N ASN A 112 -3.84 26.50 -0.29
CA ASN A 112 -3.24 25.51 -1.20
C ASN A 112 -2.81 24.22 -0.50
N ILE A 113 -3.05 24.06 0.81
CA ILE A 113 -2.46 22.96 1.59
C ILE A 113 -2.84 21.58 1.04
N THR A 114 -4.10 21.37 0.65
CA THR A 114 -4.56 20.10 0.09
C THR A 114 -3.79 19.73 -1.18
N LYS A 115 -3.60 20.71 -2.08
CA LYS A 115 -2.83 20.52 -3.32
C LYS A 115 -1.37 20.21 -3.00
N LEU A 116 -0.73 20.95 -2.11
CA LEU A 116 0.68 20.75 -1.75
C LEU A 116 0.92 19.36 -1.14
N LEU A 117 0.04 18.89 -0.26
CA LEU A 117 0.10 17.54 0.32
C LEU A 117 -0.06 16.47 -0.76
N LYS A 118 -1.06 16.62 -1.64
CA LYS A 118 -1.31 15.69 -2.74
C LYS A 118 -0.14 15.62 -3.71
N ASP A 119 0.39 16.77 -4.13
CA ASP A 119 1.54 16.86 -5.05
C ASP A 119 2.77 16.15 -4.43
N GLU A 120 2.99 16.31 -3.12
CA GLU A 120 4.08 15.61 -2.43
C GLU A 120 3.86 14.09 -2.37
N HIS A 121 2.62 13.64 -2.10
CA HIS A 121 2.29 12.21 -2.15
C HIS A 121 2.48 11.63 -3.55
N LEU A 122 2.08 12.35 -4.60
CA LEU A 122 2.25 11.92 -5.99
C LEU A 122 3.73 11.77 -6.35
N GLU A 123 4.58 12.70 -5.93
CA GLU A 123 6.02 12.63 -6.12
C GLU A 123 6.62 11.42 -5.35
N ASP A 124 6.20 11.23 -4.10
CA ASP A 124 6.62 10.10 -3.26
C ASP A 124 6.23 8.74 -3.87
N ILE A 125 4.99 8.61 -4.38
CA ILE A 125 4.51 7.40 -5.08
C ILE A 125 5.30 7.20 -6.37
N LYS A 126 5.49 8.25 -7.17
CA LYS A 126 6.17 8.19 -8.46
C LYS A 126 7.60 7.65 -8.33
N HIS A 127 8.30 8.02 -7.26
CA HIS A 127 9.69 7.66 -7.00
C HIS A 127 9.87 6.56 -5.94
N LEU A 128 8.78 6.05 -5.36
CA LEU A 128 8.79 5.06 -4.26
C LEU A 128 9.62 5.52 -3.06
N TRP A 129 9.60 6.82 -2.77
CA TRP A 129 10.38 7.42 -1.70
C TRP A 129 9.76 7.20 -0.33
N SER A 130 10.58 7.36 0.71
CA SER A 130 10.10 7.35 2.09
C SER A 130 9.32 8.64 2.36
N SER A 131 8.04 8.52 2.68
CA SER A 131 7.14 9.65 2.84
C SER A 131 7.28 10.28 4.22
N ARG A 132 7.63 11.58 4.25
CA ARG A 132 7.68 12.36 5.50
C ARG A 132 6.28 12.60 6.05
N LEU A 133 5.27 12.76 5.18
CA LEU A 133 3.89 12.96 5.59
C LEU A 133 3.35 11.72 6.29
N LEU A 134 3.58 10.53 5.73
CA LEU A 134 3.19 9.27 6.38
C LEU A 134 4.00 8.98 7.63
N THR A 135 5.29 9.32 7.63
CA THR A 135 6.15 9.19 8.82
C THR A 135 5.59 10.03 9.97
N LEU A 136 5.19 11.28 9.69
CA LEU A 136 4.59 12.17 10.67
C LEU A 136 3.22 11.69 11.13
N GLN A 137 2.36 11.27 10.20
CA GLN A 137 1.04 10.72 10.53
C GLN A 137 1.15 9.51 11.47
N LYS A 138 2.17 8.66 11.28
CA LYS A 138 2.43 7.52 12.17
C LYS A 138 2.96 7.92 13.54
N SER A 139 3.80 8.96 13.63
CA SER A 139 4.45 9.33 14.88
C SER A 139 3.56 10.23 15.75
N ASP A 140 2.85 11.16 15.12
CA ASP A 140 2.20 12.30 15.78
C ASP A 140 0.70 12.43 15.40
N GLY A 141 0.24 11.69 14.39
CA GLY A 141 -1.14 11.73 13.94
C GLY A 141 -2.11 11.06 14.92
N THR A 142 -3.30 11.64 15.05
CA THR A 142 -4.37 11.12 15.94
C THR A 142 -5.66 10.80 15.19
N ALA A 143 -5.91 11.49 14.08
CA ALA A 143 -7.07 11.28 13.22
C ALA A 143 -6.74 10.33 12.06
N SER A 144 -7.53 9.28 11.87
CA SER A 144 -7.38 8.34 10.74
C SER A 144 -7.77 8.96 9.40
N ASP A 145 -8.61 9.99 9.44
CA ASP A 145 -9.15 10.78 8.34
C ASP A 145 -8.46 12.16 8.24
N SER A 146 -7.19 12.25 8.65
CA SER A 146 -6.45 13.51 8.57
C SER A 146 -6.36 14.02 7.13
N LEU A 147 -6.07 15.32 6.96
CA LEU A 147 -5.79 15.89 5.63
C LEU A 147 -4.66 15.14 4.93
N ILE A 148 -3.64 14.69 5.65
CA ILE A 148 -2.56 13.84 5.10
C ILE A 148 -3.12 12.55 4.51
N MET A 149 -4.00 11.84 5.23
CA MET A 149 -4.56 10.57 4.76
C MET A 149 -5.59 10.75 3.65
N THR A 150 -6.38 11.82 3.71
CA THR A 150 -7.36 12.17 2.67
C THR A 150 -6.66 12.50 1.35
N THR A 151 -5.63 13.35 1.39
CA THR A 151 -4.85 13.71 0.20
C THR A 151 -4.01 12.54 -0.33
N LEU A 152 -3.65 11.57 0.51
CA LEU A 152 -3.02 10.33 0.06
C LEU A 152 -4.00 9.49 -0.78
N GLN A 153 -5.26 9.36 -0.35
CA GLN A 153 -6.29 8.65 -1.14
C GLN A 153 -6.47 9.33 -2.51
N GLU A 154 -6.60 10.66 -2.52
CA GLU A 154 -6.68 11.43 -3.78
C GLU A 154 -5.44 11.24 -4.67
N ALA A 155 -4.24 11.15 -4.08
CA ALA A 155 -3.01 10.90 -4.84
C ALA A 155 -2.97 9.46 -5.40
N ILE A 156 -3.48 8.47 -4.67
CA ILE A 156 -3.59 7.08 -5.14
C ILE A 156 -4.53 6.96 -6.34
N ASP A 157 -5.64 7.71 -6.31
CA ASP A 157 -6.62 7.76 -7.41
C ASP A 157 -6.03 8.33 -8.70
N GLU A 158 -5.01 9.18 -8.63
CA GLU A 158 -4.32 9.74 -9.81
C GLU A 158 -3.03 9.00 -10.20
N ALA A 159 -2.34 8.39 -9.24
CA ALA A 159 -1.05 7.76 -9.48
C ALA A 159 -1.15 6.43 -10.25
N ASN A 160 -0.02 5.99 -10.83
CA ASN A 160 0.04 4.67 -11.47
C ASN A 160 -0.28 3.54 -10.47
N PRO A 161 -1.22 2.60 -10.77
CA PRO A 161 -1.70 1.62 -9.80
C PRO A 161 -0.60 0.73 -9.19
N MET A 162 0.35 0.26 -10.01
CA MET A 162 1.44 -0.58 -9.54
C MET A 162 2.45 0.18 -8.67
N LYS A 163 2.75 1.44 -9.01
CA LYS A 163 3.59 2.28 -8.14
C LYS A 163 2.90 2.56 -6.81
N SER A 164 1.60 2.85 -6.83
CA SER A 164 0.80 3.03 -5.62
C SER A 164 0.82 1.78 -4.76
N PHE A 165 0.63 0.59 -5.35
CA PHE A 165 0.76 -0.68 -4.64
C PHE A 165 2.10 -0.84 -3.92
N HIS A 166 3.21 -0.68 -4.64
CA HIS A 166 4.55 -0.78 -4.03
C HIS A 166 4.79 0.28 -2.96
N PHE A 167 4.29 1.50 -3.17
CA PHE A 167 4.38 2.58 -2.20
C PHE A 167 3.60 2.27 -0.91
N LEU A 168 2.35 1.79 -1.02
CA LEU A 168 1.52 1.43 0.13
C LEU A 168 2.12 0.27 0.92
N VAL A 169 2.62 -0.76 0.22
CA VAL A 169 3.34 -1.88 0.82
C VAL A 169 4.59 -1.39 1.56
N LYS A 170 5.40 -0.54 0.94
CA LYS A 170 6.60 0.02 1.57
C LYS A 170 6.26 0.77 2.86
N HIS A 171 5.16 1.52 2.87
CA HIS A 171 4.75 2.31 4.04
C HIS A 171 3.79 1.60 4.97
N ARG A 172 3.46 0.32 4.72
CA ARG A 172 2.49 -0.45 5.50
C ARG A 172 1.13 0.25 5.66
N GLN A 173 0.68 0.86 4.57
CA GLN A 173 -0.66 1.41 4.42
C GLN A 173 -1.60 0.33 3.84
N ASP A 174 -1.61 -0.83 4.51
CA ASP A 174 -2.27 -2.05 4.01
C ASP A 174 -3.79 -1.88 3.87
N SER A 175 -4.40 -0.97 4.65
CA SER A 175 -5.84 -0.68 4.60
C SER A 175 -6.28 -0.02 3.30
N LEU A 176 -5.37 0.69 2.61
CA LEU A 176 -5.66 1.38 1.34
C LEU A 176 -5.47 0.48 0.12
N ILE A 177 -5.02 -0.76 0.30
CA ILE A 177 -4.81 -1.70 -0.81
C ILE A 177 -6.14 -2.01 -1.51
N ILE A 178 -7.24 -2.10 -0.76
CA ILE A 178 -8.57 -2.35 -1.34
C ILE A 178 -8.99 -1.25 -2.32
N ASP A 179 -8.57 -0.01 -2.08
CA ASP A 179 -8.94 1.14 -2.91
C ASP A 179 -8.33 1.02 -4.31
N LEU A 180 -7.15 0.41 -4.43
CA LEU A 180 -6.51 0.15 -5.72
C LEU A 180 -7.33 -0.78 -6.63
N ALA A 181 -8.28 -1.54 -6.09
CA ALA A 181 -9.10 -2.43 -6.90
C ALA A 181 -9.97 -1.66 -7.92
N SER A 182 -10.32 -0.38 -7.63
CA SER A 182 -11.01 0.50 -8.59
C SER A 182 -10.23 0.70 -9.89
N LYS A 183 -8.90 0.56 -9.82
CA LYS A 183 -7.96 0.81 -10.92
C LYS A 183 -7.49 -0.46 -11.62
N ILE A 184 -8.14 -1.60 -11.36
CA ILE A 184 -7.70 -2.90 -11.90
C ILE A 184 -7.73 -2.93 -13.44
N ASN A 185 -8.64 -2.19 -14.06
CA ASN A 185 -8.73 -2.09 -15.52
C ASN A 185 -7.58 -1.28 -16.14
N GLU A 186 -6.98 -0.36 -15.38
CA GLU A 186 -5.82 0.42 -15.84
C GLU A 186 -4.54 -0.40 -15.85
N ASN A 187 -4.45 -1.42 -14.98
CA ASN A 187 -3.29 -2.30 -14.89
C ASN A 187 -3.67 -3.69 -14.36
N VAL A 188 -3.90 -4.62 -15.29
CA VAL A 188 -4.28 -6.01 -14.96
C VAL A 188 -3.26 -6.74 -14.08
N LYS A 189 -1.97 -6.38 -14.16
CA LYS A 189 -0.89 -6.98 -13.34
C LYS A 189 -0.98 -6.59 -11.87
N LEU A 190 -1.80 -5.59 -11.52
CA LEU A 190 -2.05 -5.23 -10.13
C LEU A 190 -2.67 -6.40 -9.36
N LEU A 191 -3.55 -7.18 -10.02
CA LEU A 191 -4.18 -8.34 -9.43
C LEU A 191 -3.12 -9.37 -9.00
N ASP A 192 -2.20 -9.71 -9.90
CA ASP A 192 -1.08 -10.63 -9.62
C ASP A 192 -0.17 -10.08 -8.52
N GLY A 193 0.21 -8.81 -8.60
CA GLY A 193 1.09 -8.18 -7.61
C GLY A 193 0.53 -8.20 -6.19
N VAL A 194 -0.76 -7.87 -6.03
CA VAL A 194 -1.44 -7.91 -4.73
C VAL A 194 -1.57 -9.34 -4.22
N TYR A 195 -1.99 -10.26 -5.10
CA TYR A 195 -2.12 -11.67 -4.76
C TYR A 195 -0.79 -12.26 -4.31
N ASP A 196 0.25 -12.20 -5.15
CA ASP A 196 1.56 -12.81 -4.87
C ASP A 196 2.15 -12.31 -3.56
N TYR A 197 2.09 -11.00 -3.32
CA TYR A 197 2.66 -10.41 -2.12
C TYR A 197 1.91 -10.84 -0.85
N TYR A 198 0.61 -10.58 -0.76
CA TYR A 198 -0.13 -10.84 0.48
C TYR A 198 -0.46 -12.33 0.66
N TYR A 199 -0.58 -13.11 -0.41
CA TYR A 199 -0.73 -14.57 -0.34
C TYR A 199 0.54 -15.20 0.26
N TYR A 200 1.73 -14.83 -0.23
CA TYR A 200 3.01 -15.33 0.30
C TYR A 200 3.18 -15.03 1.81
N HIS A 201 2.67 -13.89 2.26
CA HIS A 201 2.71 -13.49 3.67
C HIS A 201 1.51 -13.97 4.50
N GLN A 202 0.71 -14.91 3.99
CA GLN A 202 -0.44 -15.49 4.69
C GLN A 202 -1.48 -14.44 5.15
N LYS A 203 -1.67 -13.38 4.36
CA LYS A 203 -2.61 -12.29 4.61
C LYS A 203 -3.83 -12.37 3.69
N GLY A 204 -4.46 -13.55 3.67
CA GLY A 204 -5.62 -13.84 2.82
C GLY A 204 -6.72 -12.77 2.88
N ALA A 205 -7.05 -12.25 4.06
CA ALA A 205 -8.10 -11.23 4.22
C ALA A 205 -7.91 -9.95 3.37
N ILE A 206 -6.67 -9.49 3.17
CA ILE A 206 -6.40 -8.31 2.34
C ILE A 206 -6.67 -8.63 0.88
N VAL A 207 -6.19 -9.78 0.41
CA VAL A 207 -6.39 -10.24 -0.97
C VAL A 207 -7.87 -10.54 -1.23
N GLU A 208 -8.56 -11.16 -0.28
CA GLU A 208 -10.00 -11.45 -0.33
C GLU A 208 -10.79 -10.17 -0.58
N ASN A 209 -10.58 -9.15 0.26
CA ASN A 209 -11.25 -7.86 0.14
C ASN A 209 -10.93 -7.16 -1.19
N PHE A 210 -9.68 -7.21 -1.62
CA PHE A 210 -9.24 -6.66 -2.90
C PHE A 210 -9.92 -7.36 -4.09
N VAL A 211 -9.88 -8.68 -4.16
CA VAL A 211 -10.47 -9.51 -5.23
C VAL A 211 -11.99 -9.30 -5.28
N VAL A 212 -12.63 -9.25 -4.11
CA VAL A 212 -14.06 -8.94 -3.96
C VAL A 212 -14.41 -7.57 -4.53
N ARG A 213 -13.60 -6.54 -4.23
CA ARG A 213 -13.81 -5.19 -4.74
C ARG A 213 -13.52 -5.12 -6.24
N ALA A 214 -12.47 -5.78 -6.72
CA ALA A 214 -12.13 -5.84 -8.14
C ALA A 214 -13.27 -6.45 -8.97
N GLY A 215 -13.95 -7.48 -8.48
CA GLY A 215 -15.15 -8.04 -9.15
C GLY A 215 -16.32 -7.05 -9.30
N GLN A 216 -16.34 -5.94 -8.57
CA GLN A 216 -17.37 -4.89 -8.71
C GLN A 216 -17.09 -3.95 -9.88
N VAL A 217 -15.85 -3.86 -10.35
CA VAL A 217 -15.39 -2.81 -11.26
C VAL A 217 -14.64 -3.34 -12.48
N ALA A 218 -14.19 -4.60 -12.45
CA ALA A 218 -13.47 -5.22 -13.55
C ALA A 218 -14.28 -5.16 -14.87
N ASP A 219 -13.61 -4.88 -15.97
CA ASP A 219 -14.22 -4.87 -17.30
C ASP A 219 -14.69 -6.28 -17.67
N LEU A 220 -16.00 -6.44 -17.91
CA LEU A 220 -16.62 -7.72 -18.22
C LEU A 220 -16.20 -8.28 -19.59
N THR A 221 -15.67 -7.43 -20.47
CA THR A 221 -15.18 -7.81 -21.80
C THR A 221 -13.75 -8.34 -21.76
N ASN A 222 -13.01 -8.07 -20.68
CA ASN A 222 -11.64 -8.53 -20.51
C ASN A 222 -11.62 -9.95 -19.93
N SER A 223 -11.79 -10.95 -20.79
CA SER A 223 -11.85 -12.36 -20.40
C SER A 223 -10.64 -12.82 -19.57
N GLU A 224 -9.43 -12.36 -19.91
CA GLU A 224 -8.20 -12.71 -19.19
C GLU A 224 -8.24 -12.20 -17.74
N LEU A 225 -8.59 -10.93 -17.54
CA LEU A 225 -8.71 -10.35 -16.20
C LEU A 225 -9.75 -11.08 -15.36
N ILE A 226 -10.93 -11.36 -15.94
CA ILE A 226 -12.00 -12.02 -15.20
C ILE A 226 -11.64 -13.47 -14.87
N GLU A 227 -11.06 -14.22 -15.81
CA GLU A 227 -10.59 -15.58 -15.56
C GLU A 227 -9.53 -15.61 -14.44
N ASN A 228 -8.55 -14.70 -14.49
CA ASN A 228 -7.53 -14.57 -13.44
C ASN A 228 -8.14 -14.22 -12.09
N LEU A 229 -9.11 -13.31 -12.06
CA LEU A 229 -9.82 -12.93 -10.84
C LEU A 229 -10.56 -14.13 -10.21
N LEU A 230 -11.25 -14.93 -11.03
CA LEU A 230 -11.97 -16.12 -10.58
C LEU A 230 -11.01 -17.23 -10.12
N LEU A 231 -9.88 -17.42 -10.82
CA LEU A 231 -8.83 -18.35 -10.41
C LEU A 231 -8.27 -17.98 -9.05
N MET A 232 -7.94 -16.71 -8.82
CA MET A 232 -7.43 -16.26 -7.53
C MET A 232 -8.46 -16.39 -6.41
N ALA A 233 -9.73 -16.06 -6.67
CA ALA A 233 -10.80 -16.26 -5.70
C ALA A 233 -10.92 -17.74 -5.30
N LYS A 234 -10.81 -18.67 -6.26
CA LYS A 234 -10.83 -20.11 -5.99
C LYS A 234 -9.60 -20.57 -5.19
N ASN A 235 -8.41 -20.09 -5.54
CA ASN A 235 -7.18 -20.45 -4.82
C ASN A 235 -7.21 -19.96 -3.37
N LEU A 236 -7.75 -18.76 -3.11
CA LEU A 236 -7.94 -18.25 -1.75
C LEU A 236 -8.93 -19.13 -0.96
N GLU A 237 -10.03 -19.52 -1.60
CA GLU A 237 -11.02 -20.41 -0.96
C GLU A 237 -10.42 -21.77 -0.60
N ASP A 238 -9.63 -22.37 -1.49
CA ASP A 238 -8.95 -23.65 -1.22
C ASP A 238 -7.91 -23.54 -0.12
N GLN A 239 -7.10 -22.47 -0.13
CA GLN A 239 -6.01 -22.30 0.82
C GLN A 239 -6.50 -21.93 2.23
N TYR A 240 -7.51 -21.06 2.33
CA TYR A 240 -7.97 -20.51 3.62
C TYR A 240 -9.31 -21.07 4.08
N SER A 241 -9.96 -21.94 3.29
CA SER A 241 -11.28 -22.51 3.58
C SER A 241 -12.36 -21.43 3.84
N ARG A 242 -12.25 -20.30 3.15
CA ARG A 242 -13.17 -19.16 3.26
C ARG A 242 -13.94 -18.99 1.95
N PRO A 243 -15.25 -18.67 1.98
CA PRO A 243 -16.02 -18.50 0.76
C PRO A 243 -15.64 -17.18 0.07
N VAL A 244 -14.81 -17.26 -0.98
CA VAL A 244 -14.33 -16.07 -1.73
C VAL A 244 -14.85 -16.09 -3.16
N LEU A 245 -14.91 -17.27 -3.79
CA LEU A 245 -15.37 -17.40 -5.17
C LEU A 245 -16.82 -16.93 -5.34
N ARG A 246 -17.70 -17.32 -4.40
CA ARG A 246 -19.13 -17.00 -4.47
C ARG A 246 -19.42 -15.49 -4.40
N PRO A 247 -18.85 -14.71 -3.47
CA PRO A 247 -18.98 -13.25 -3.47
C PRO A 247 -18.51 -12.56 -4.74
N VAL A 248 -17.45 -13.06 -5.39
CA VAL A 248 -16.92 -12.52 -6.64
C VAL A 248 -17.86 -12.83 -7.80
N LEU A 249 -18.24 -14.10 -7.95
CA LEU A 249 -19.21 -14.55 -8.96
C LEU A 249 -20.53 -13.79 -8.85
N SER A 250 -21.06 -13.65 -7.64
CA SER A 250 -22.36 -12.98 -7.44
C SER A 250 -22.35 -11.53 -7.95
N ARG A 251 -21.22 -10.82 -7.81
CA ARG A 251 -21.06 -9.45 -8.31
C ARG A 251 -20.94 -9.40 -9.81
N LEU A 252 -20.05 -10.22 -10.38
CA LEU A 252 -19.86 -10.32 -11.83
C LEU A 252 -21.17 -10.69 -12.53
N LEU A 253 -21.86 -11.73 -12.06
CA LEU A 253 -23.12 -12.19 -12.66
C LEU A 253 -24.26 -11.18 -12.54
N LYS A 254 -24.29 -10.40 -11.46
CA LYS A 254 -25.25 -9.29 -11.35
C LYS A 254 -24.97 -8.24 -12.42
N ARG A 255 -23.69 -7.91 -12.63
CA ARG A 255 -23.25 -6.93 -13.62
C ARG A 255 -23.48 -7.39 -15.06
N VAL A 256 -23.18 -8.65 -15.39
CA VAL A 256 -23.46 -9.23 -16.73
C VAL A 256 -24.93 -9.03 -17.10
N LYS A 257 -25.86 -9.34 -16.18
CA LYS A 257 -27.30 -9.16 -16.42
C LYS A 257 -27.75 -7.71 -16.63
N THR A 258 -26.95 -6.72 -16.21
CA THR A 258 -27.32 -5.31 -16.23
C THR A 258 -26.51 -4.48 -17.23
N GLU A 259 -25.30 -4.91 -17.54
CA GLU A 259 -24.30 -4.18 -18.34
C GLU A 259 -24.08 -4.81 -19.71
N THR A 260 -24.55 -6.05 -19.94
CA THR A 260 -24.37 -6.76 -21.22
C THR A 260 -25.68 -7.37 -21.72
N ASP A 261 -25.75 -7.61 -23.04
CA ASP A 261 -26.88 -8.30 -23.69
C ASP A 261 -26.73 -9.84 -23.67
N GLU A 262 -25.60 -10.34 -23.15
CA GLU A 262 -25.31 -11.78 -23.10
C GLU A 262 -26.06 -12.46 -21.96
N THR A 263 -26.48 -13.71 -22.18
CA THR A 263 -26.89 -14.55 -21.06
C THR A 263 -25.67 -14.90 -20.19
N VAL A 264 -25.89 -15.10 -18.89
CA VAL A 264 -24.83 -15.56 -17.95
C VAL A 264 -24.08 -16.80 -18.47
N LYS A 265 -24.80 -17.70 -19.15
CA LYS A 265 -24.20 -18.93 -19.67
C LYS A 265 -23.28 -18.66 -20.86
N GLU A 266 -23.68 -17.79 -21.78
CA GLU A 266 -22.85 -17.37 -22.92
C GLU A 266 -21.59 -16.67 -22.43
N TRP A 267 -21.76 -15.69 -21.54
CA TRP A 267 -20.64 -14.95 -20.96
C TRP A 267 -19.63 -15.84 -20.24
N LEU A 268 -20.10 -16.79 -19.41
CA LEU A 268 -19.21 -17.74 -18.73
C LEU A 268 -18.44 -18.64 -19.70
N ASN A 269 -19.03 -19.00 -20.85
CA ASN A 269 -18.34 -19.79 -21.88
C ASN A 269 -17.26 -18.96 -22.60
N ASN A 270 -17.51 -17.67 -22.79
CA ASN A 270 -16.58 -16.74 -23.44
C ASN A 270 -15.39 -16.36 -22.54
N VAL A 271 -15.63 -16.28 -21.23
CA VAL A 271 -14.64 -15.78 -20.27
C VAL A 271 -13.79 -16.87 -19.66
N ILE A 272 -14.35 -18.04 -19.33
CA ILE A 272 -13.61 -19.09 -18.62
C ILE A 272 -13.10 -20.11 -19.63
N THR A 273 -11.79 -20.14 -19.88
CA THR A 273 -11.14 -21.14 -20.75
C THR A 273 -10.71 -22.39 -19.97
N ASN A 274 -10.37 -22.25 -18.69
CA ASN A 274 -9.88 -23.30 -17.83
C ASN A 274 -11.01 -24.27 -17.38
N SER A 275 -10.90 -25.53 -17.77
CA SER A 275 -11.91 -26.56 -17.50
C SER A 275 -12.12 -26.86 -16.01
N ARG A 276 -11.06 -26.80 -15.19
CA ARG A 276 -11.14 -27.01 -13.74
C ARG A 276 -11.84 -25.84 -13.04
N LEU A 277 -11.51 -24.61 -13.46
CA LEU A 277 -12.20 -23.42 -12.97
C LEU A 277 -13.67 -23.46 -13.36
N ARG A 278 -13.98 -23.79 -14.62
CA ARG A 278 -15.35 -23.92 -15.11
C ARG A 278 -16.17 -24.89 -14.27
N HIS A 279 -15.62 -26.07 -13.95
CA HIS A 279 -16.28 -27.02 -13.06
C HIS A 279 -16.55 -26.42 -11.67
N SER A 280 -15.55 -25.75 -11.08
CA SER A 280 -15.66 -25.11 -9.77
C SER A 280 -16.75 -24.04 -9.73
N VAL A 281 -16.81 -23.18 -10.76
CA VAL A 281 -17.84 -22.14 -10.91
C VAL A 281 -19.23 -22.78 -11.03
N LEU A 282 -19.40 -23.80 -11.87
CA LEU A 282 -20.70 -24.48 -12.02
C LEU A 282 -21.17 -25.13 -10.71
N MET A 283 -20.25 -25.72 -9.93
CA MET A 283 -20.58 -26.28 -8.62
C MET A 283 -21.03 -25.18 -7.65
N GLU A 284 -20.35 -24.04 -7.64
CA GLU A 284 -20.71 -22.92 -6.78
C GLU A 284 -22.07 -22.32 -7.12
N LEU A 285 -22.42 -22.25 -8.40
CA LEU A 285 -23.74 -21.78 -8.86
C LEU A 285 -24.88 -22.74 -8.49
N LYS A 286 -24.59 -24.03 -8.35
CA LYS A 286 -25.57 -25.04 -7.90
C LYS A 286 -25.74 -25.08 -6.39
N ARG A 287 -24.81 -24.50 -5.61
CA ARG A 287 -24.94 -24.46 -4.14
C ARG A 287 -26.13 -23.57 -3.76
N PRO A 288 -27.06 -24.06 -2.91
CA PRO A 288 -28.15 -23.23 -2.39
C PRO A 288 -27.61 -21.93 -1.79
N LYS A 289 -28.38 -20.83 -1.91
CA LYS A 289 -28.05 -19.60 -1.16
C LYS A 289 -28.15 -19.94 0.33
N THR A 290 -26.99 -20.11 0.99
CA THR A 290 -26.93 -20.12 2.44
C THR A 290 -27.27 -18.71 2.89
N SER A 291 -28.44 -18.56 3.50
CA SER A 291 -28.85 -17.38 4.24
C SER A 291 -27.89 -17.18 5.40
N VAL A 292 -27.04 -16.17 5.30
CA VAL A 292 -26.39 -15.52 6.45
C VAL A 292 -27.13 -14.23 6.71
#